data_AF-A0A4U9WFY2-F1
#
_entry.id   AF-A0A4U9WFY2-F1
#
_cell.length_a   1.000
_cell.length_b   1.000
_cell.length_c   1.000
_cell.angle_alpha   90.00
_cell.angle_beta   90.00
_cell.angle_gamma   90.00
#
_symmetry.space_group_name_H-M   'P 1'
#
loop_
_entity.id
_entity.type
_entity.pdbx_description
1 polymer ?
#
loop_
_entity_poly.entity_id
_entity_poly.type
_entity_poly.pdbx_seq_one_letter_code
_entity_poly.pdbx_strand_id
1 'polypeptide(L)' 'MWHPHAVTRAEREAANGHQGVVLWFTGLSGSGKSTVAGALEQALHQLGVSTYLLDGDNVRHGLCRDLGFL' A
#
# COMPACT_ATOMS: atom_id res chain seq x y z
N MET A 1 -4.87 -13.53 -23.53
CA MET A 1 -5.53 -12.35 -24.13
C MET A 1 -5.55 -11.23 -23.10
N TRP A 2 -4.92 -10.10 -23.39
CA TRP A 2 -4.97 -8.91 -22.55
C TRP A 2 -6.30 -8.20 -22.82
N HIS A 3 -7.09 -7.94 -21.78
CA HIS A 3 -8.33 -7.19 -21.92
C HIS A 3 -8.04 -5.73 -21.59
N PRO A 4 -8.38 -4.77 -22.46
CA PRO A 4 -8.28 -3.36 -22.10
C PRO A 4 -9.21 -3.09 -20.92
N HIS A 5 -8.65 -2.56 -19.83
CA HIS A 5 -9.45 -2.15 -18.69
C HIS A 5 -10.23 -0.88 -19.04
N ALA A 6 -11.54 -0.89 -18.77
CA ALA A 6 -12.43 0.24 -19.08
C ALA A 6 -12.06 1.54 -18.33
N VAL A 7 -11.32 1.43 -17.22
CA VAL A 7 -10.81 2.56 -16.46
C VAL A 7 -9.30 2.56 -16.51
N THR A 8 -8.74 3.62 -17.08
CA THR A 8 -7.31 3.83 -17.24
C THR A 8 -6.65 4.34 -15.95
N ARG A 9 -5.33 4.25 -15.90
CA ARG A 9 -4.53 4.84 -14.82
C ARG A 9 -4.75 6.36 -14.74
N ALA A 10 -4.73 7.05 -15.88
CA ALA A 10 -4.89 8.50 -15.94
C ALA A 10 -6.23 8.97 -15.37
N GLU A 11 -7.32 8.26 -15.68
CA GLU A 11 -8.65 8.55 -15.13
C GLU A 11 -8.69 8.37 -13.60
N ARG A 12 -8.02 7.34 -13.06
CA ARG A 12 -7.92 7.13 -11.61
C ARG A 12 -7.09 8.21 -10.92
N GLU A 13 -5.95 8.58 -11.50
CA GLU A 13 -5.07 9.62 -10.95
C GLU A 13 -5.76 10.98 -10.99
N ALA A 14 -6.51 11.28 -12.06
CA ALA A 14 -7.33 12.49 -12.15
C ALA A 14 -8.46 12.50 -11.10
N ALA A 15 -9.14 11.38 -10.88
CA ALA A 15 -10.19 11.27 -9.88
C ALA A 15 -9.66 11.41 -8.43
N ASN A 16 -8.47 10.87 -8.15
CA ASN A 16 -7.84 10.93 -6.83
C ASN A 16 -7.07 12.24 -6.58
N GLY A 17 -6.76 13.02 -7.62
CA GLY A 17 -5.95 14.24 -7.51
C GLY A 17 -4.47 13.98 -7.24
N HIS A 18 -4.00 12.74 -7.36
CA HIS A 18 -2.60 12.37 -7.17
C HIS A 18 -2.23 11.11 -7.98
N GLN A 19 -0.93 10.92 -8.21
CA GLN A 19 -0.44 9.70 -8.85
C GLN A 19 -0.48 8.50 -7.90
N GLY A 20 -0.67 7.31 -8.49
CA GLY A 20 -0.52 6.05 -7.75
C GLY A 20 0.94 5.67 -7.66
N VAL A 21 1.42 5.37 -6.44
CA VAL A 21 2.80 4.91 -6.18
C VAL A 21 2.80 3.76 -5.19
N VAL A 22 3.83 2.91 -5.26
CA VAL A 22 4.07 1.85 -4.28
C VAL A 22 5.38 2.16 -3.56
N LEU A 23 5.31 2.26 -2.24
CA LEU A 23 6.48 2.46 -1.39
C LEU A 23 6.80 1.16 -0.67
N TRP A 24 7.92 0.55 -1.04
CA TRP A 24 8.33 -0.75 -0.52
C TRP A 24 9.39 -0.59 0.58
N PHE A 25 8.97 -0.67 1.84
CA PHE A 25 9.88 -0.68 2.98
C PHE A 25 10.49 -2.07 3.17
N THR A 26 11.82 -2.17 3.09
CA THR A 26 12.57 -3.41 3.31
C THR A 26 13.70 -3.18 4.31
N GLY A 27 14.06 -4.22 5.06
CA GLY A 27 15.03 -4.13 6.16
C GLY A 27 14.83 -5.21 7.22
N LEU A 28 15.81 -5.36 8.11
CA LEU A 28 15.84 -6.36 9.18
C LEU A 28 14.64 -6.25 10.13
N SER A 29 14.30 -7.34 10.84
CA SER A 29 13.31 -7.26 11.92
C SER A 29 13.75 -6.24 12.97
N GLY A 30 12.83 -5.41 13.46
CA GLY A 30 13.13 -4.32 14.39
C GLY A 30 13.77 -3.06 13.77
N SER A 31 14.03 -3.02 12.46
CA SER A 31 14.63 -1.83 11.80
C SER A 31 13.69 -0.62 11.68
N GLY A 32 12.49 -0.65 12.27
CA GLY A 32 11.55 0.47 12.27
C GLY A 32 10.66 0.61 11.04
N LYS A 33 10.57 -0.40 10.15
CA LYS A 33 9.76 -0.34 8.92
C LYS A 33 8.30 0.06 9.18
N SER A 34 7.61 -0.68 10.04
CA SER A 34 6.19 -0.43 10.36
C SER A 34 6.00 0.93 11.06
N THR A 35 6.96 1.34 11.89
CA THR A 35 6.95 2.67 12.52
C THR A 35 6.98 3.79 11.49
N VAL A 36 7.92 3.72 10.53
CA VAL A 36 8.04 4.73 9.46
C VAL A 36 6.84 4.69 8.53
N ALA A 37 6.38 3.49 8.17
CA ALA A 37 5.25 3.33 7.25
C ALA A 37 3.93 3.86 7.85
N GLY A 38 3.67 3.62 9.14
CA GLY A 38 2.52 4.17 9.83
C GLY A 38 2.58 5.70 10.01
N ALA A 39 3.76 6.25 10.33
CA ALA A 39 3.94 7.70 10.38
C ALA A 39 3.71 8.37 9.01
N LEU A 40 4.19 7.72 7.94
CA LEU A 40 3.96 8.18 6.58
C LEU A 40 2.48 8.13 6.18
N GLU A 41 1.77 7.04 6.51
CA GLU A 41 0.33 6.91 6.28
C GLU A 41 -0.46 8.04 6.96
N GLN A 42 -0.15 8.33 8.24
CA GLN A 42 -0.77 9.44 8.96
C GLN A 42 -0.52 10.80 8.30
N ALA A 43 0.72 11.06 7.86
CA ALA A 43 1.08 12.30 7.18
C ALA A 43 0.34 12.45 5.83
N LEU A 44 0.29 11.38 5.03
CA LEU A 44 -0.40 11.39 3.74
C LEU A 44 -1.92 11.53 3.91
N HIS A 45 -2.50 10.90 4.93
CA HIS A 45 -3.92 11.07 5.27
C HIS A 45 -4.24 12.52 5.64
N GLN A 46 -3.38 13.20 6.42
CA GLN A 46 -3.56 14.63 6.74
C GLN A 46 -3.49 15.54 5.50
N LEU A 47 -2.77 15.11 4.45
CA LEU A 47 -2.70 15.80 3.17
C LEU A 47 -3.85 15.44 2.21
N GLY A 48 -4.81 14.61 2.65
CA GLY A 48 -5.93 14.15 1.82
C GLY A 48 -5.54 13.14 0.74
N VAL A 49 -4.35 12.52 0.84
CA VAL A 49 -3.88 11.52 -0.12
C VAL A 49 -4.47 10.16 0.26
N SER A 50 -5.11 9.50 -0.70
CA SER A 50 -5.62 8.13 -0.51
C SER A 50 -4.44 7.17 -0.39
N THR A 51 -4.31 6.52 0.77
CA THR A 51 -3.22 5.59 1.08
C THR A 51 -3.74 4.32 1.72
N TYR A 52 -2.92 3.28 1.68
CA TYR A 52 -3.20 2.02 2.33
C TYR A 52 -1.90 1.34 2.75
N LEU A 53 -1.78 1.03 4.04
CA LEU A 53 -0.63 0.32 4.58
C LEU A 53 -0.80 -1.21 4.50
N LEU A 54 0.05 -1.85 3.70
CA LEU A 54 0.18 -3.31 3.62
C LEU A 54 1.35 -3.78 4.50
N ASP A 55 1.08 -4.11 5.77
CA ASP A 55 2.07 -4.71 6.67
C ASP A 55 1.92 -6.23 6.72
N GLY A 56 3.03 -6.96 6.86
CA GLY A 56 3.07 -8.41 6.96
C GLY A 56 2.18 -8.93 8.09
N ASP A 57 2.00 -8.20 9.18
CA ASP A 57 1.11 -8.60 10.27
C ASP A 57 -0.38 -8.42 9.90
N ASN A 58 -0.73 -7.38 9.15
CA ASN A 58 -2.11 -7.13 8.70
C ASN A 58 -2.51 -8.04 7.52
N VAL A 59 -1.57 -8.33 6.62
CA VAL A 59 -1.82 -9.20 5.45
C VAL A 59 -1.82 -10.68 5.85
N ARG A 60 -1.01 -11.10 6.84
CA ARG A 60 -0.99 -12.50 7.35
C ARG A 60 -2.30 -12.92 8.02
N HIS A 61 -2.98 -12.03 8.72
CA HIS A 61 -4.26 -12.35 9.36
C HIS A 61 -5.43 -12.47 8.38
N GLY A 62 -5.30 -11.91 7.17
CA GLY A 62 -6.35 -11.93 6.14
C GLY A 62 -5.95 -12.70 4.88
N LEU A 63 -5.34 -11.99 3.93
CA LEU A 63 -5.10 -12.45 2.56
C LEU A 63 -4.07 -13.60 2.45
N CYS A 64 -3.12 -13.67 3.39
CA CYS A 64 -2.05 -14.67 3.40
C CYS A 64 -2.25 -15.78 4.45
N ARG A 65 -3.47 -15.98 4.96
CA ARG A 65 -3.74 -17.02 5.97
C ARG A 65 -3.33 -18.42 5.50
N ASP A 66 -3.33 -18.65 4.20
CA ASP A 66 -3.05 -19.95 3.59
C ASP A 66 -1.59 -20.12 3.13
N LEU A 67 -0.72 -19.11 3.36
CA LEU A 67 0.66 -19.13 2.85
C LEU A 67 1.70 -19.76 3.81
N GLY A 68 1.29 -20.30 4.95
CA GLY A 68 2.08 -21.29 5.72
C GLY A 68 3.52 -20.88 6.06
N PHE A 69 3.80 -19.60 6.26
CA PHE A 69 5.12 -19.16 6.70
C PHE A 69 5.23 -19.36 8.21
N LEU A 70 5.85 -20.48 8.58
CA LEU A 70 6.40 -20.78 9.92
C LEU A 70 7.43 -19.73 10.35
#